data_AF-A0A2L0UGU5-F1
#
_entry.id   AF-A0A2L0UGU5-F1
#
_cell.length_a   1.000
_cell.length_b   1.000
_cell.length_c   1.000
_cell.angle_alpha   90.00
_cell.angle_beta   90.00
_cell.angle_gamma   90.00
#
_symmetry.space_group_name_H-M   'P 1'
#
loop_
_entity.id
_entity.type
_entity.pdbx_description
1 polymer ?
#
loop_
_entity_poly.entity_id
_entity_poly.type
_entity_poly.pdbx_seq_one_letter_code
_entity_poly.pdbx_strand_id
1 'polypeptide(L)' 'MAVAEDDGGELIVGDVTRTGGRALAVGLSPSPDDQGRPTISVGWMEQGDRLQLTVDEAVALRDELTRIIRDAGGTGA' A
#
# COMPACT_ATOMS: atom_id res chain seq x y z
N MET A 1 -2.99 -4.97 -15.15
CA MET A 1 -2.38 -4.95 -13.80
C MET A 1 -1.09 -4.19 -13.90
N ALA A 2 -0.90 -3.21 -13.04
CA ALA A 2 0.32 -2.45 -12.93
C ALA A 2 0.62 -2.17 -11.46
N VAL A 3 1.91 -2.03 -11.17
CA VAL A 3 2.42 -1.51 -9.90
C VAL A 3 2.80 -0.05 -10.19
N ALA A 4 2.19 0.88 -9.48
CA ALA A 4 2.45 2.31 -9.61
C ALA A 4 2.76 2.89 -8.23
N GLU A 5 3.60 3.92 -8.22
CA GLU A 5 3.86 4.74 -7.04
C GLU A 5 3.10 6.06 -7.27
N ASP A 6 2.28 6.45 -6.29
CA ASP A 6 1.62 7.76 -6.31
C ASP A 6 2.56 8.84 -5.77
N ASP A 7 2.33 10.09 -6.17
CA ASP A 7 3.13 11.25 -5.74
C ASP A 7 3.10 11.47 -4.21
N GLY A 8 2.15 10.82 -3.52
CA GLY A 8 2.04 10.75 -2.06
C GLY A 8 2.91 9.67 -1.38
N GLY A 9 3.69 8.89 -2.14
CA GLY A 9 4.53 7.79 -1.62
C GLY A 9 3.75 6.50 -1.32
N GLU A 10 2.56 6.35 -1.91
CA GLU A 10 1.74 5.14 -1.79
C GLU A 10 2.05 4.18 -2.94
N LEU A 11 2.18 2.89 -2.63
CA LEU A 11 2.22 1.84 -3.63
C LEU A 11 0.82 1.41 -3.99
N ILE A 12 0.49 1.47 -5.27
CA ILE A 12 -0.77 1.02 -5.80
C ILE A 12 -0.55 -0.27 -6.61
N VAL A 13 -1.19 -1.36 -6.17
CA VAL A 13 -1.16 -2.66 -6.84
C VAL A 13 -2.56 -3.01 -7.32
N GLY A 14 -2.75 -3.10 -8.64
CA GLY A 14 -4.05 -3.46 -9.19
C GLY A 14 -4.26 -3.12 -10.66
N ASP A 15 -5.51 -3.12 -11.09
CA ASP A 15 -5.88 -2.65 -12.43
C ASP A 15 -6.07 -1.13 -12.44
N VAL A 16 -4.97 -0.40 -12.34
CA VAL A 16 -4.96 1.08 -12.36
C VAL A 16 -5.07 1.67 -13.76
N THR A 17 -5.02 0.83 -14.80
CA THR A 17 -5.02 1.26 -16.21
C THR A 17 -6.41 1.65 -16.72
N ARG A 18 -7.45 1.45 -15.91
CA ARG A 18 -8.85 1.69 -16.25
C ARG A 18 -9.56 2.40 -15.10
N THR A 19 -10.31 3.47 -15.39
CA THR A 19 -11.17 4.12 -14.40
C THR A 19 -12.20 3.11 -13.86
N GLY A 20 -12.29 2.98 -12.53
CA GLY A 20 -13.12 1.97 -11.87
C GLY A 20 -12.46 0.57 -11.76
N GLY A 21 -11.20 0.43 -12.16
CA GLY A 21 -10.40 -0.76 -11.88
C GLY A 21 -10.11 -0.91 -10.39
N ARG A 22 -9.85 -2.16 -9.97
CA ARG A 22 -9.67 -2.52 -8.56
C ARG A 22 -8.19 -2.47 -8.22
N ALA A 23 -7.83 -1.76 -7.15
CA ALA A 23 -6.45 -1.67 -6.68
C ALA A 23 -6.39 -1.62 -5.16
N LEU A 24 -5.26 -2.09 -4.64
CA LEU A 24 -4.84 -1.93 -3.26
C LEU A 24 -3.81 -0.81 -3.21
N ALA A 25 -4.17 0.29 -2.56
CA ALA A 25 -3.21 1.35 -2.22
C ALA A 25 -2.66 1.07 -0.82
N VAL A 26 -1.34 1.08 -0.68
CA VAL A 26 -0.62 0.83 0.57
C VAL A 26 0.45 1.91 0.74
N GLY A 27 0.40 2.64 1.85
CA GLY A 27 1.37 3.70 2.14
C GLY A 27 1.39 4.10 3.61
N LEU A 28 2.34 4.95 4.00
CA LEU A 28 2.33 5.55 5.32
C LEU A 28 1.12 6.47 5.45
N SER A 29 0.35 6.25 6.50
CA SER A 29 -0.72 7.17 6.85
C SER A 29 -0.12 8.53 7.22
N PRO A 30 -0.70 9.63 6.72
CA PRO A 30 -0.31 10.97 7.14
C PRO A 30 -0.63 11.24 8.62
N SER A 31 -1.47 10.40 9.24
CA SER A 31 -1.87 10.50 10.65
C SER A 31 -1.39 9.27 11.44
N PRO A 32 -0.66 9.48 12.56
CA PRO A 32 -0.36 8.39 13.49
C PRO A 32 -1.63 7.89 14.21
N ASP A 33 -1.53 6.77 14.91
CA ASP A 33 -2.61 6.30 15.78
C ASP A 33 -2.79 7.17 17.03
N ASP A 34 -3.78 6.84 17.86
CA ASP A 34 -4.08 7.54 19.11
C ASP A 34 -2.92 7.54 20.12
N GLN A 35 -1.88 6.73 19.89
CA GLN A 35 -0.67 6.63 20.72
C GLN A 35 0.55 7.27 20.05
N GLY A 36 0.38 7.95 18.92
CA GLY A 36 1.45 8.60 18.17
C GLY A 36 2.32 7.63 17.37
N ARG A 37 1.89 6.38 17.17
CA ARG A 37 2.65 5.38 16.41
C ARG A 37 2.35 5.49 14.91
N PRO A 38 3.34 5.26 14.02
CA PRO A 38 3.10 5.24 12.58
C PRO A 38 2.06 4.19 12.20
N THR A 39 1.17 4.53 11.27
CA THR A 39 0.15 3.59 10.75
C THR A 39 0.29 3.45 9.24
N ILE A 40 -0.14 2.29 8.72
CA ILE A 40 -0.16 2.01 7.28
C ILE A 40 -1.61 2.10 6.81
N SER A 41 -1.85 2.97 5.83
CA SER A 41 -3.14 3.06 5.15
C SER A 41 -3.26 1.95 4.13
N VAL A 42 -4.40 1.23 4.15
CA VAL A 42 -4.74 0.20 3.16
C VAL A 42 -6.12 0.50 2.59
N GLY A 43 -6.18 0.82 1.30
CA GLY A 43 -7.44 1.10 0.59
C GLY A 43 -8.28 -0.15 0.39
N TRP A 44 -9.55 -0.13 0.80
CA TRP A 44 -10.41 -1.32 0.85
C TRP A 44 -11.11 -1.63 -0.48
N MET A 45 -11.32 -2.93 -0.72
CA MET A 45 -12.30 -3.45 -1.68
C MET A 45 -13.66 -3.62 -1.01
N GLU A 46 -14.74 -3.63 -1.81
CA GLU A 46 -16.08 -3.91 -1.30
C GLU A 46 -16.18 -5.31 -0.67
N GLN A 47 -17.11 -5.48 0.27
CA GLN A 47 -17.30 -6.76 0.96
C GLN A 47 -17.70 -7.86 -0.04
N GLY A 48 -16.90 -8.93 -0.10
CA GLY A 48 -17.10 -10.04 -1.04
C GLY A 48 -16.18 -9.97 -2.27
N ASP A 49 -15.51 -8.85 -2.50
CA ASP A 49 -14.47 -8.74 -3.51
C ASP A 49 -13.11 -9.26 -3.00
N ARG A 50 -12.38 -9.90 -3.91
CA ARG A 50 -11.01 -10.36 -3.68
C ARG A 50 -10.07 -9.70 -4.66
N LEU A 51 -8.98 -9.13 -4.15
CA LEU A 51 -7.82 -8.83 -4.98
C LEU A 51 -7.09 -10.13 -5.26
N GLN A 52 -7.04 -10.54 -6.52
CA GLN A 52 -6.12 -11.59 -6.94
C GLN A 52 -4.80 -10.96 -7.35
N LEU A 53 -3.74 -11.39 -6.68
CA LEU A 53 -2.37 -11.07 -7.04
C LEU A 53 -1.70 -12.33 -7.56
N THR A 54 -0.86 -12.18 -8.58
CA THR A 54 0.17 -13.18 -8.88
C THR A 54 1.17 -13.26 -7.74
N VAL A 55 1.94 -14.36 -7.69
CA VAL A 55 2.98 -14.55 -6.67
C VAL A 55 4.03 -13.44 -6.73
N ASP A 56 4.42 -13.02 -7.94
CA ASP A 56 5.42 -11.97 -8.14
C ASP A 56 4.90 -10.60 -7.66
N GLU A 57 3.63 -10.29 -7.91
CA GLU A 57 2.98 -9.07 -7.40
C GLU A 57 2.87 -9.09 -5.88
N ALA A 58 2.59 -10.25 -5.28
CA ALA A 58 2.58 -10.40 -3.82
C ALA A 58 3.98 -10.21 -3.21
N VAL A 59 5.04 -10.66 -3.90
CA VAL A 59 6.43 -10.40 -3.50
C VAL A 59 6.75 -8.92 -3.57
N ALA A 60 6.38 -8.24 -4.66
CA ALA A 60 6.59 -6.80 -4.80
C ALA A 60 5.89 -6.00 -3.69
N LEU A 61 4.64 -6.35 -3.36
CA LEU A 61 3.89 -5.74 -2.26
C LEU A 61 4.59 -5.95 -0.90
N ARG A 62 5.10 -7.16 -0.63
CA ARG A 62 5.85 -7.45 0.61
C ARG A 62 7.12 -6.61 0.72
N ASP A 63 7.87 -6.51 -0.36
CA ASP A 63 9.16 -5.81 -0.38
C ASP A 63 8.95 -4.29 -0.17
N GLU A 64 7.87 -3.74 -0.72
CA GLU A 64 7.49 -2.35 -0.49
C GLU A 64 7.03 -2.09 0.95
N LEU A 65 6.15 -2.93 1.50
CA LEU A 65 5.76 -2.86 2.90
C LEU A 65 6.98 -2.89 3.82
N THR A 66 7.97 -3.72 3.49
CA THR A 66 9.23 -3.80 4.24
C THR A 66 10.03 -2.49 4.14
N ARG A 67 10.08 -1.85 2.97
CA ARG A 67 10.73 -0.54 2.80
C ARG A 67 10.02 0.52 3.63
N ILE A 68 8.70 0.64 3.51
CA ILE A 68 7.88 1.59 4.25
C ILE A 68 8.08 1.46 5.77
N ILE A 69 8.07 0.24 6.30
CA ILE A 69 8.28 -0.02 7.73
C ILE A 69 9.69 0.41 8.17
N ARG A 70 10.71 0.16 7.35
CA ARG A 70 12.09 0.58 7.64
C ARG A 70 12.21 2.10 7.66
N ASP A 71 11.61 2.77 6.68
CA ASP A 71 11.65 4.23 6.59
C ASP A 71 10.95 4.87 7.79
N ALA A 72 9.80 4.34 8.20
CA ALA A 72 9.10 4.80 9.41
C ALA A 72 9.88 4.54 10.71
N GLY A 73 10.64 3.44 10.79
CA GLY A 73 11.49 3.12 11.94
C GLY A 73 12.82 3.88 11.97
N GLY A 74 13.27 4.42 10.83
CA GLY A 74 14.50 5.20 10.68
C GLY A 74 14.38 6.66 11.10
N THR A 75 13.17 7.21 11.16
CA THR A 75 12.90 8.61 11.53
C THR A 75 13.00 8.90 13.05
N GLY A 76 13.54 7.96 13.83
CA GLY A 76 13.65 8.02 15.29
C GLY A 76 15.09 7.93 15.83
N ALA A 77 16.08 8.48 15.12
CA ALA A 77 17.46 8.62 15.61
C ALA A 77 17.87 10.09 15.74
#